data_AF-A0A6J7IIE0-F1
#
_entry.id   AF-A0A6J7IIE0-F1
#
_cell.length_a   1.000
_cell.length_b   1.000
_cell.length_c   1.000
_cell.angle_alpha   90.00
_cell.angle_beta   90.00
_cell.angle_gamma   90.00
#
_symmetry.space_group_name_H-M   'P 1'
#
loop_
_entity.id
_entity.type
_entity.pdbx_description
1 polymer ?
#
loop_
_entity_poly.entity_id
_entity_poly.type
_entity_poly.pdbx_seq_one_letter_code
_entity_poly.pdbx_strand_id
1 'polypeptide(L)'
;MWLNGSPMRSGALAATKQDVNLQQLPILDTARTTKVSEGDTLWLDLGASPVVPRGVVGTWPEPFLHGQEGKRWPVRVECGQERGQACRMVRDALVRYGIPAVSNLVRTSYNPGSARIAVGTWAQLREDPSLGLAERGARESGIPVVPARDGRSIELTDAQGRASRTLGAGSGAIFAARWRDEPPSWAVTGTDEAGVLRAAGALDETVLKAKFAVGVDGRGGVVGVPTAAGAPARR
;
A
#
# COMPACT_ATOMS: atom_id res chain seq x y z
N MET A 1 1.48 7.20 11.91
CA MET A 1 1.22 5.90 12.56
C MET A 1 0.10 5.20 11.80
N TRP A 2 0.27 3.90 11.57
CA TRP A 2 -0.64 3.05 10.81
C TRP A 2 -0.99 1.83 11.66
N LEU A 3 -2.25 1.41 11.55
CA LEU A 3 -2.78 0.18 12.12
C LEU A 3 -3.21 -0.70 10.94
N ASN A 4 -2.64 -1.89 10.82
CA ASN A 4 -2.94 -2.84 9.74
C ASN A 4 -2.85 -2.20 8.34
N GLY A 5 -1.79 -1.43 8.09
CA GLY A 5 -1.53 -0.84 6.77
C GLY A 5 -2.25 0.47 6.47
N SER A 6 -3.16 0.91 7.33
CA SER A 6 -4.00 2.09 7.11
C SER A 6 -3.68 3.24 8.08
N PRO A 7 -3.75 4.51 7.64
CA PRO A 7 -3.54 5.65 8.52
C PRO A 7 -4.54 5.62 9.67
N MET A 8 -4.07 5.84 10.90
CA MET A 8 -4.95 5.94 12.04
C MET A 8 -5.85 7.18 11.95
N ARG A 9 -7.16 6.98 12.06
CA ARG A 9 -8.13 8.06 12.22
C ARG A 9 -8.11 8.54 13.67
N SER A 10 -8.22 9.84 13.90
CA SER A 10 -8.56 10.33 15.24
C SER A 10 -10.01 9.95 15.54
N GLY A 11 -10.22 9.07 16.51
CA GLY A 11 -11.48 8.94 17.22
C GLY A 11 -11.33 9.62 18.59
N ALA A 12 -12.32 10.39 19.01
CA ALA A 12 -12.51 10.62 20.43
C ALA A 12 -12.92 9.26 21.04
N LEU A 13 -12.25 8.79 22.08
CA LEU A 13 -12.76 7.68 22.87
C LEU A 13 -14.13 8.10 23.40
N ALA A 14 -15.22 7.51 22.89
CA ALA A 14 -16.38 7.32 23.73
C ALA A 14 -15.91 6.35 24.82
N ALA A 15 -15.75 6.87 26.04
CA ALA A 15 -15.25 6.13 27.18
C ALA A 15 -15.92 4.76 27.26
N THR A 16 -15.17 3.72 26.87
CA THR A 16 -15.57 2.34 27.12
C THR A 16 -15.65 2.19 28.64
N LYS A 17 -16.69 1.54 29.15
CA LYS A 17 -16.90 1.22 30.58
C LYS A 17 -15.87 0.20 31.13
N GLN A 18 -14.63 0.26 30.66
CA GLN A 18 -13.49 -0.45 31.20
C GLN A 18 -12.58 0.59 31.84
N ASP A 19 -12.37 0.44 33.14
CA ASP A 19 -11.55 1.31 33.96
C ASP A 19 -10.08 1.22 33.53
N VAL A 20 -9.71 2.00 32.53
CA VAL A 20 -8.30 2.31 32.26
C VAL A 20 -7.95 3.46 33.21
N ASN A 21 -6.96 3.26 34.09
CA ASN A 21 -6.52 4.31 35.00
C ASN A 21 -5.79 5.42 34.21
N LEU A 22 -6.57 6.40 33.75
CA LEU A 22 -6.10 7.54 32.96
C LEU A 22 -5.14 8.46 33.72
N GLN A 23 -4.99 8.32 35.05
CA GLN A 23 -4.14 9.19 35.87
C GLN A 23 -2.64 8.83 35.83
N GLN A 24 -2.26 7.68 35.25
CA GLN A 24 -0.86 7.23 35.18
C GLN A 24 -0.21 7.41 33.80
N LEU A 25 -0.95 7.90 32.81
CA LEU A 25 -0.39 8.19 31.50
C LEU A 25 0.13 9.64 31.47
N PRO A 26 1.31 9.90 30.88
CA PRO A 26 1.77 11.26 30.68
C PRO A 26 0.72 12.03 29.88
N ILE A 27 0.32 13.21 30.39
CA ILE A 27 -0.59 14.12 29.70
C ILE A 27 0.13 14.60 28.45
N LEU A 28 -0.28 14.07 27.30
CA LEU A 28 0.09 14.60 26.00
C LEU A 28 -1.02 15.57 25.61
N ASP A 29 -0.69 16.85 25.40
CA ASP A 29 -1.66 17.90 25.01
C ASP A 29 -2.43 17.61 23.70
N THR A 30 -2.07 16.52 23.00
CA THR A 30 -2.74 16.02 21.79
C THR A 30 -2.76 14.48 21.69
N ALA A 31 -3.09 13.77 22.77
CA ALA A 31 -3.20 12.31 22.73
C ALA A 31 -4.28 11.82 21.74
N ARG A 32 -3.87 11.24 20.61
CA ARG A 32 -4.75 10.43 19.74
C ARG A 32 -4.74 9.01 20.27
N THR A 33 -5.92 8.51 20.64
CA THR A 33 -6.09 7.14 21.14
C THR A 33 -6.73 6.27 20.07
N THR A 34 -6.35 5.00 20.04
CA THR A 34 -6.98 4.00 19.17
C THR A 34 -7.12 2.69 19.92
N LYS A 35 -8.16 1.93 19.59
CA LYS A 35 -8.33 0.59 20.12
C LYS A 35 -7.45 -0.35 19.29
N VAL A 36 -6.52 -1.01 19.97
CA VAL A 36 -5.75 -2.13 19.44
C VAL A 36 -6.34 -3.44 19.94
N SER A 37 -6.35 -4.44 19.08
CA SER A 37 -6.81 -5.80 19.34
C SER A 37 -5.66 -6.79 19.14
N GLU A 38 -5.84 -8.02 19.63
CA GLU A 38 -4.89 -9.10 19.35
C GLU A 38 -4.78 -9.33 17.83
N GLY A 39 -3.55 -9.48 17.32
CA GLY A 39 -3.25 -9.63 15.90
C GLY A 39 -3.02 -8.31 15.14
N ASP A 40 -3.28 -7.15 15.76
CA ASP A 40 -3.03 -5.87 15.13
C ASP A 40 -1.52 -5.60 14.94
N THR A 41 -1.17 -5.08 13.76
CA THR A 41 0.17 -4.61 13.44
C THR A 41 0.21 -3.08 13.50
N LEU A 42 1.04 -2.56 14.40
CA LEU A 42 1.37 -1.14 14.50
C LEU A 42 2.59 -0.82 13.66
N TRP A 43 2.47 0.21 12.82
CA TRP A 43 3.58 0.71 12.01
C TRP A 43 3.79 2.21 12.25
N LEU A 44 5.02 2.58 12.62
CA LEU A 44 5.41 3.92 13.02
C LEU A 44 6.40 4.49 12.02
N ASP A 45 6.06 5.64 11.44
CA ASP A 45 7.04 6.48 10.75
C ASP A 45 7.66 7.42 11.77
N LEU A 46 8.97 7.30 11.95
CA LEU A 46 9.75 8.20 12.80
C LEU A 46 10.43 9.31 11.97
N GLY A 47 10.23 9.32 10.65
CA GLY A 47 10.75 10.32 9.73
C GLY A 47 9.94 11.60 9.72
N ALA A 48 10.58 12.71 9.36
CA ALA A 48 9.98 14.04 9.27
C ALA A 48 9.38 14.33 7.88
N SER A 49 8.67 13.35 7.28
CA SER A 49 8.08 13.53 5.94
C SER A 49 6.89 14.52 5.99
N PRO A 50 6.90 15.60 5.20
CA PRO A 50 5.74 16.49 5.07
C PRO A 50 4.61 15.85 4.23
N VAL A 51 4.93 14.82 3.44
CA VAL A 51 3.94 14.05 2.67
C VAL A 51 3.43 12.93 3.56
N VAL A 52 2.12 12.89 3.83
CA VAL A 52 1.48 11.86 4.65
C VAL A 52 1.07 10.67 3.76
N PRO A 53 1.66 9.47 3.94
CA PRO A 53 1.32 8.34 3.10
C PRO A 53 -0.10 7.82 3.30
N ARG A 54 -0.78 7.47 2.19
CA ARG A 54 -2.16 6.94 2.22
C ARG A 54 -2.27 5.47 2.62
N GLY A 55 -1.16 4.75 2.62
CA GLY A 55 -1.07 3.36 3.05
C GLY A 55 0.39 2.93 3.17
N VAL A 56 0.60 1.78 3.79
CA VAL A 56 1.92 1.16 3.96
C VAL A 56 1.84 -0.32 3.59
N VAL A 57 2.74 -0.78 2.74
CA VAL A 57 2.82 -2.20 2.35
C VAL A 57 3.59 -3.05 3.37
N GLY A 58 4.42 -2.42 4.19
CA GLY A 58 5.28 -3.08 5.17
C GLY A 58 4.58 -3.71 6.37
N THR A 59 3.25 -3.68 6.41
CA THR A 59 2.43 -4.44 7.34
C THR A 59 1.90 -5.75 6.75
N TRP A 60 2.32 -6.11 5.52
CA TRP A 60 1.92 -7.37 4.88
C TRP A 60 1.99 -8.56 5.87
N PRO A 61 0.94 -9.39 5.98
CA PRO A 61 -0.26 -9.47 5.12
C PRO A 61 -1.42 -8.54 5.53
N GLU A 62 -1.24 -7.63 6.48
CA GLU A 62 -2.31 -6.71 6.87
C GLU A 62 -2.62 -5.65 5.83
N PRO A 63 -3.91 -5.27 5.67
CA PRO A 63 -5.06 -5.68 6.49
C PRO A 63 -5.85 -6.89 5.97
N PHE A 64 -5.28 -7.66 5.03
CA PHE A 64 -6.02 -8.75 4.39
C PHE A 64 -6.30 -9.91 5.36
N LEU A 65 -5.47 -10.08 6.38
CA LEU A 65 -5.62 -11.15 7.35
C LEU A 65 -6.67 -10.81 8.41
N HIS A 66 -6.46 -9.72 9.16
CA HIS A 66 -7.29 -9.38 10.32
C HIS A 66 -8.27 -8.22 10.08
N GLY A 67 -8.10 -7.45 9.00
CA GLY A 67 -8.93 -6.27 8.72
C GLY A 67 -8.44 -5.03 9.47
N GLN A 68 -9.36 -4.13 9.84
CA GLN A 68 -9.04 -2.92 10.59
C GLN A 68 -10.22 -2.51 11.47
N GLU A 69 -9.94 -1.90 12.62
CA GLU A 69 -10.96 -1.34 13.53
C GLU A 69 -11.99 -2.40 13.98
N GLY A 70 -11.55 -3.65 14.17
CA GLY A 70 -12.42 -4.77 14.55
C GLY A 70 -13.35 -5.27 13.43
N LYS A 71 -13.21 -4.74 12.20
CA LYS A 71 -13.97 -5.18 11.02
C LYS A 71 -13.07 -5.92 10.04
N ARG A 72 -13.41 -7.19 9.79
CA ARG A 72 -12.82 -7.97 8.70
C ARG A 72 -13.53 -7.67 7.38
N TRP A 73 -12.76 -7.47 6.32
CA TRP A 73 -13.30 -7.26 4.97
C TRP A 73 -13.14 -8.52 4.13
N PRO A 74 -14.09 -8.81 3.22
CA PRO A 74 -13.83 -9.74 2.13
C PRO A 74 -12.58 -9.31 1.37
N VAL A 75 -11.68 -10.26 1.07
CA VAL A 75 -10.46 -10.03 0.31
C VAL A 75 -10.67 -10.42 -1.14
N ARG A 76 -10.22 -9.56 -2.06
CA ARG A 76 -10.30 -9.78 -3.50
C ARG A 76 -8.96 -9.58 -4.19
N VAL A 77 -8.72 -10.37 -5.22
CA VAL A 77 -7.65 -10.13 -6.19
C VAL A 77 -8.29 -9.75 -7.52
N GLU A 78 -7.92 -8.59 -8.05
CA GLU A 78 -8.44 -8.09 -9.32
C GLU A 78 -7.35 -8.19 -10.38
N CYS A 79 -7.51 -9.10 -11.34
CA CYS A 79 -6.50 -9.38 -12.35
C CYS A 79 -6.77 -8.55 -13.62
N GLY A 80 -5.74 -7.90 -14.16
CA GLY A 80 -5.77 -7.30 -15.51
C GLY A 80 -5.85 -8.36 -16.61
N GLN A 81 -5.46 -9.60 -16.29
CA GLN A 81 -5.60 -10.78 -17.14
C GLN A 81 -6.11 -11.96 -16.32
N GLU A 82 -7.21 -12.58 -16.74
CA GLU A 82 -7.94 -13.62 -15.99
C GLU A 82 -7.04 -14.79 -15.55
N ARG A 83 -6.11 -15.20 -16.41
CA ARG A 83 -5.19 -16.32 -16.18
C ARG A 83 -3.73 -15.88 -16.15
N GLY A 84 -3.46 -14.62 -15.78
CA GLY A 84 -2.10 -14.09 -15.67
C GLY A 84 -1.30 -14.78 -14.56
N GLN A 85 -0.03 -15.09 -14.82
CA GLN A 85 0.87 -15.72 -13.84
C GLN A 85 1.05 -14.85 -12.59
N ALA A 86 1.23 -13.55 -12.76
CA ALA A 86 1.35 -12.61 -11.65
C ALA A 86 0.13 -12.64 -10.72
N CYS A 87 -1.08 -12.73 -11.27
CA CYS A 87 -2.28 -12.80 -10.46
C CYS A 87 -2.35 -14.08 -9.63
N ARG A 88 -1.93 -15.23 -10.19
CA ARG A 88 -1.79 -16.48 -9.43
C ARG A 88 -0.80 -16.33 -8.28
N MET A 89 0.38 -15.76 -8.54
CA MET A 89 1.40 -15.54 -7.49
C MET A 89 0.87 -14.71 -6.32
N VAL A 90 0.10 -13.65 -6.60
CA VAL A 90 -0.53 -12.83 -5.55
C VAL A 90 -1.56 -13.63 -4.75
N ARG A 91 -2.39 -14.44 -5.41
CA ARG A 91 -3.33 -15.33 -4.72
C ARG A 91 -2.62 -16.36 -3.85
N ASP A 92 -1.59 -16.99 -4.38
CA ASP A 92 -0.80 -17.99 -3.67
C ASP A 92 -0.12 -17.35 -2.44
N ALA A 93 0.32 -16.10 -2.57
CA ALA A 93 0.85 -15.32 -1.44
C ALA A 93 -0.20 -15.13 -0.33
N LEU A 94 -1.45 -14.79 -0.67
CA LEU A 94 -2.53 -14.68 0.31
C LEU A 94 -2.88 -16.04 0.95
N VAL A 95 -2.91 -17.12 0.16
CA VAL A 95 -3.22 -18.48 0.64
C VAL A 95 -2.19 -18.96 1.67
N ARG A 96 -0.91 -18.57 1.55
CA ARG A 96 0.13 -18.89 2.55
C ARG A 96 -0.19 -18.37 3.95
N TYR A 97 -1.01 -17.32 4.05
CA TYR A 97 -1.50 -16.76 5.32
C TYR A 97 -2.92 -17.21 5.67
N GLY A 98 -3.48 -18.19 4.94
CA GLY A 98 -4.85 -18.67 5.17
C GLY A 98 -5.93 -17.67 4.76
N ILE A 99 -5.63 -16.75 3.83
CA ILE A 99 -6.56 -15.71 3.37
C ILE A 99 -7.23 -16.17 2.06
N PRO A 100 -8.49 -16.63 2.08
CA PRO A 100 -9.21 -16.94 0.86
C PRO A 100 -9.55 -15.64 0.12
N ALA A 101 -9.17 -15.55 -1.16
CA ALA A 101 -9.45 -14.38 -1.98
C ALA A 101 -10.17 -14.77 -3.27
N VAL A 102 -11.30 -14.10 -3.52
CA VAL A 102 -12.03 -14.23 -4.79
C VAL A 102 -11.27 -13.47 -5.86
N SER A 103 -11.14 -14.07 -7.05
CA SER A 103 -10.45 -13.46 -8.18
C SER A 103 -11.44 -13.03 -9.25
N ASN A 104 -11.35 -11.78 -9.67
CA ASN A 104 -12.16 -11.22 -10.75
C ASN A 104 -11.26 -10.45 -11.72
N LEU A 105 -11.77 -10.14 -12.91
CA LEU A 105 -11.13 -9.16 -13.77
C LEU A 105 -11.23 -7.75 -13.17
N VAL A 106 -10.21 -6.94 -13.39
CA VAL A 106 -10.22 -5.51 -13.03
C VAL A 106 -11.48 -4.85 -13.61
N ARG A 107 -12.19 -4.08 -12.78
CA ARG A 107 -13.40 -3.31 -13.11
C ARG A 107 -14.65 -4.10 -13.51
N THR A 108 -14.69 -5.42 -13.39
CA THR A 108 -15.93 -6.17 -13.68
C THR A 108 -16.95 -6.14 -12.53
N SER A 109 -16.51 -5.84 -11.30
CA SER A 109 -17.41 -5.62 -10.17
C SER A 109 -16.78 -4.71 -9.12
N TYR A 110 -17.15 -3.42 -9.15
CA TYR A 110 -16.76 -2.49 -8.08
C TYR A 110 -17.48 -2.86 -6.79
N ASN A 111 -16.73 -3.19 -5.75
CA ASN A 111 -17.28 -3.42 -4.42
C ASN A 111 -16.52 -2.56 -3.40
N PRO A 112 -17.08 -1.41 -2.98
CA PRO A 112 -16.42 -0.51 -2.04
C PRO A 112 -16.33 -1.09 -0.61
N GLY A 113 -16.89 -2.28 -0.36
CA GLY A 113 -16.86 -2.96 0.93
C GLY A 113 -15.76 -4.02 1.09
N SER A 114 -14.91 -4.23 0.09
CA SER A 114 -13.84 -5.25 0.11
C SER A 114 -12.43 -4.65 0.10
N ALA A 115 -11.53 -5.25 0.89
CA ALA A 115 -10.09 -5.00 0.74
C ALA A 115 -9.59 -5.73 -0.51
N ARG A 116 -8.71 -5.10 -1.30
CA ARG A 116 -8.32 -5.69 -2.59
C ARG A 116 -6.87 -5.46 -2.97
N ILE A 117 -6.38 -6.37 -3.82
CA ILE A 117 -5.10 -6.27 -4.52
C ILE A 117 -5.39 -6.31 -6.03
N ALA A 118 -5.15 -5.21 -6.73
CA ALA A 118 -5.23 -5.16 -8.19
C ALA A 118 -3.87 -5.51 -8.80
N VAL A 119 -3.86 -6.40 -9.78
CA VAL A 119 -2.66 -6.99 -10.39
C VAL A 119 -2.73 -6.81 -11.90
N GLY A 120 -1.83 -6.02 -12.49
CA GLY A 120 -1.85 -5.74 -13.92
C GLY A 120 -0.92 -4.62 -14.31
N THR A 121 -0.75 -4.36 -15.60
CA THR A 121 0.07 -3.23 -16.06
C THR A 121 -0.57 -1.91 -15.64
N TRP A 122 0.23 -0.85 -15.53
CA TRP A 122 -0.33 0.44 -15.12
C TRP A 122 -1.46 0.91 -16.05
N ALA A 123 -1.31 0.68 -17.37
CA ALA A 123 -2.34 0.99 -18.36
C ALA A 123 -3.69 0.31 -18.04
N GLN A 124 -3.68 -0.89 -17.46
CA GLN A 124 -4.90 -1.60 -17.06
C GLN A 124 -5.50 -1.08 -15.74
N LEU A 125 -4.65 -0.63 -14.81
CA LEU A 125 -5.05 -0.26 -13.46
C LEU A 125 -5.38 1.22 -13.28
N ARG A 126 -4.91 2.11 -14.16
CA ARG A 126 -4.95 3.57 -13.95
C ARG A 126 -6.33 4.20 -13.84
N GLU A 127 -7.36 3.56 -14.40
CA GLU A 127 -8.75 4.02 -14.29
C GLU A 127 -9.41 3.66 -12.96
N ASP A 128 -8.66 2.96 -12.09
CA ASP A 128 -9.10 2.68 -10.75
C ASP A 128 -9.18 3.95 -9.87
N PRO A 129 -10.29 4.24 -9.17
CA PRO A 129 -10.43 5.45 -8.36
C PRO A 129 -9.42 5.59 -7.22
N SER A 130 -9.04 4.48 -6.57
CA SER A 130 -8.08 4.48 -5.46
C SER A 130 -6.65 4.54 -5.98
N LEU A 131 -6.32 3.67 -6.94
CA LEU A 131 -4.94 3.52 -7.42
C LEU A 131 -4.55 4.67 -8.35
N GLY A 132 -5.47 5.13 -9.20
CA GLY A 132 -5.27 6.23 -10.14
C GLY A 132 -4.92 7.57 -9.48
N LEU A 133 -5.16 7.72 -8.18
CA LEU A 133 -4.62 8.83 -7.38
C LEU A 133 -3.10 8.97 -7.54
N ALA A 134 -2.38 7.88 -7.77
CA ALA A 134 -0.92 7.88 -7.94
C ALA A 134 -0.45 8.80 -9.08
N GLU A 135 -1.24 8.97 -10.16
CA GLU A 135 -0.86 9.86 -11.28
C GLU A 135 -0.81 11.35 -10.88
N ARG A 136 -1.41 11.73 -9.75
CA ARG A 136 -1.42 13.11 -9.25
C ARG A 136 -0.09 13.51 -8.59
N GLY A 137 0.85 12.58 -8.49
CA GLY A 137 2.14 12.80 -7.85
C GLY A 137 2.09 12.60 -6.34
N ALA A 138 3.25 12.32 -5.73
CA ALA A 138 3.33 11.95 -4.32
C ALA A 138 2.88 13.06 -3.36
N ARG A 139 3.08 14.34 -3.71
CA ARG A 139 2.70 15.47 -2.84
C ARG A 139 1.19 15.64 -2.70
N GLU A 140 0.43 15.43 -3.77
CA GLU A 140 -1.04 15.51 -3.73
C GLU A 140 -1.65 14.20 -3.24
N SER A 141 -1.13 13.07 -3.76
CA SER A 141 -1.73 11.76 -3.51
C SER A 141 -1.25 11.11 -2.20
N GLY A 142 -0.08 11.47 -1.67
CA GLY A 142 0.55 10.72 -0.58
C GLY A 142 1.08 9.33 -1.00
N ILE A 143 1.11 9.00 -2.29
CA ILE A 143 1.61 7.71 -2.77
C ILE A 143 3.04 7.93 -3.31
N PRO A 144 4.09 7.32 -2.72
CA PRO A 144 5.49 7.58 -3.09
C PRO A 144 5.95 6.83 -4.35
N VAL A 145 4.99 6.37 -5.16
CA VAL A 145 5.14 5.70 -6.45
C VAL A 145 4.22 6.41 -7.43
N VAL A 146 4.78 6.95 -8.50
CA VAL A 146 4.04 7.77 -9.49
C VAL A 146 4.24 7.15 -10.87
N PRO A 147 3.37 6.22 -11.30
CA PRO A 147 3.40 5.70 -12.66
C PRO A 147 3.05 6.80 -13.67
N ALA A 148 3.76 6.82 -14.80
CA ALA A 148 3.43 7.71 -15.89
C ALA A 148 2.10 7.32 -16.53
N ARG A 149 1.38 8.32 -17.06
CA ARG A 149 0.05 8.15 -17.67
C ARG A 149 0.03 7.13 -18.82
N ASP A 150 1.14 7.04 -19.57
CA ASP A 150 1.31 6.10 -20.68
C ASP A 150 1.68 4.68 -20.22
N GLY A 151 1.92 4.49 -18.92
CA GLY A 151 2.30 3.23 -18.29
C GLY A 151 3.74 2.81 -18.56
N ARG A 152 4.58 3.62 -19.20
CA ARG A 152 5.92 3.18 -19.64
C ARG A 152 7.02 3.43 -18.62
N SER A 153 6.74 4.22 -17.59
CA SER A 153 7.67 4.48 -16.50
C SER A 153 6.98 4.59 -15.15
N ILE A 154 7.75 4.40 -14.08
CA ILE A 154 7.32 4.54 -12.70
C ILE A 154 8.34 5.39 -11.97
N GLU A 155 7.95 6.57 -11.51
CA GLU A 155 8.77 7.39 -10.65
C GLU A 155 8.67 6.93 -9.19
N LEU A 156 9.82 6.83 -8.54
CA LEU A 156 9.98 6.56 -7.12
C LEU A 156 10.38 7.87 -6.45
N THR A 157 9.68 8.26 -5.38
CA THR A 157 9.91 9.56 -4.74
C THR A 157 10.74 9.48 -3.47
N ASP A 158 11.35 10.60 -3.09
CA ASP A 158 11.91 10.81 -1.75
C ASP A 158 10.82 11.20 -0.73
N ALA A 159 11.24 11.43 0.52
CA ALA A 159 10.33 11.84 1.60
C ALA A 159 9.71 13.24 1.37
N GLN A 160 10.24 14.05 0.47
CA GLN A 160 9.66 15.35 0.08
C GLN A 160 8.69 15.21 -1.11
N GLY A 161 8.41 13.98 -1.54
CA GLY A 161 7.58 13.68 -2.69
C GLY A 161 8.19 14.11 -4.02
N ARG A 162 9.53 14.29 -4.08
CA ARG A 162 10.24 14.60 -5.33
C ARG A 162 10.70 13.30 -5.98
N ALA A 163 10.69 13.25 -7.31
CA ALA A 163 11.26 12.13 -8.05
C ALA A 163 12.74 11.93 -7.67
N SER A 164 13.09 10.74 -7.21
CA SER A 164 14.46 10.34 -6.86
C SER A 164 15.01 9.31 -7.86
N ARG A 165 14.15 8.47 -8.44
CA ARG A 165 14.52 7.47 -9.43
C ARG A 165 13.34 7.21 -10.35
N THR A 166 13.59 7.00 -11.64
CA THR A 166 12.57 6.59 -12.61
C THR A 166 12.88 5.19 -13.11
N LEU A 167 11.92 4.29 -12.98
CA LEU A 167 11.98 2.94 -13.51
C LEU A 167 11.34 2.90 -14.90
N GLY A 168 11.98 2.22 -15.86
CA GLY A 168 11.48 2.05 -17.23
C GLY A 168 10.95 0.64 -17.49
N ALA A 169 11.05 0.19 -18.74
CA ALA A 169 10.59 -1.13 -19.18
C ALA A 169 11.05 -2.29 -18.27
N GLY A 170 10.22 -3.33 -18.17
CA GLY A 170 10.45 -4.51 -17.35
C GLY A 170 10.35 -4.28 -15.84
N SER A 171 9.99 -3.07 -15.40
CA SER A 171 9.96 -2.68 -13.99
C SER A 171 8.54 -2.69 -13.41
N GLY A 172 8.46 -2.97 -12.11
CA GLY A 172 7.22 -3.10 -11.34
C GLY A 172 7.17 -2.23 -10.10
N ALA A 173 6.02 -2.21 -9.43
CA ALA A 173 5.86 -1.59 -8.12
C ALA A 173 4.74 -2.25 -7.30
N ILE A 174 4.85 -2.14 -5.98
CA ILE A 174 3.78 -2.49 -5.04
C ILE A 174 3.52 -1.28 -4.15
N PHE A 175 2.29 -0.80 -4.12
CA PHE A 175 1.90 0.31 -3.25
C PHE A 175 0.47 0.16 -2.75
N ALA A 176 0.18 0.79 -1.61
CA ALA A 176 -1.14 0.85 -1.03
C ALA A 176 -1.75 2.24 -1.22
N ALA A 177 -3.04 2.28 -1.52
CA ALA A 177 -3.83 3.49 -1.62
C ALA A 177 -5.17 3.31 -0.90
N ARG A 178 -5.82 4.43 -0.62
CA ARG A 178 -7.15 4.44 -0.02
C ARG A 178 -7.96 5.61 -0.59
N TRP A 179 -9.14 5.30 -1.12
CA TRP A 179 -10.11 6.29 -1.53
C TRP A 179 -11.12 6.53 -0.42
N ARG A 180 -11.16 7.77 0.11
CA ARG A 180 -12.06 8.18 1.19
C ARG A 180 -12.01 7.19 2.37
N ASP A 181 -13.14 6.54 2.66
CA ASP A 181 -13.35 5.67 3.83
C ASP A 181 -13.36 4.18 3.48
N GLU A 182 -13.18 3.86 2.21
CA GLU A 182 -13.19 2.47 1.70
C GLU A 182 -12.03 1.66 2.28
N PRO A 183 -12.14 0.31 2.30
CA PRO A 183 -11.00 -0.55 2.59
C PRO A 183 -9.81 -0.26 1.66
N PRO A 184 -8.58 -0.55 2.09
CA PRO A 184 -7.41 -0.24 1.30
C PRO A 184 -7.37 -1.05 0.00
N SER A 185 -6.84 -0.40 -1.03
CA SER A 185 -6.57 -0.97 -2.34
C SER A 185 -5.06 -1.02 -2.55
N TRP A 186 -4.52 -2.20 -2.78
CA TRP A 186 -3.11 -2.37 -3.14
C TRP A 186 -2.98 -2.56 -4.65
N ALA A 187 -1.93 -2.00 -5.23
CA ALA A 187 -1.50 -2.29 -6.59
C ALA A 187 -0.28 -3.20 -6.55
N VAL A 188 -0.30 -4.25 -7.37
CA VAL A 188 0.88 -4.99 -7.83
C VAL A 188 0.95 -4.71 -9.33
N THR A 189 1.77 -3.74 -9.72
CA THR A 189 1.75 -3.17 -11.06
C THR A 189 3.11 -3.20 -11.74
N GLY A 190 3.12 -2.90 -13.03
CA GLY A 190 4.34 -2.74 -13.80
C GLY A 190 4.15 -1.98 -15.10
N THR A 191 5.28 -1.64 -15.68
CA THR A 191 5.37 -0.97 -16.99
C THR A 191 4.98 -1.89 -18.14
N ASP A 192 5.14 -3.19 -17.94
CA ASP A 192 4.75 -4.28 -18.83
C ASP A 192 4.50 -5.56 -18.00
N GLU A 193 4.14 -6.66 -18.66
CA GLU A 193 3.86 -7.94 -18.00
C GLU A 193 5.06 -8.48 -17.19
N ALA A 194 6.29 -8.28 -17.68
CA ALA A 194 7.49 -8.70 -16.95
C ALA A 194 7.67 -7.90 -15.66
N GLY A 195 7.39 -6.60 -15.70
CA GLY A 195 7.34 -5.73 -14.53
C GLY A 195 6.29 -6.17 -13.51
N VAL A 196 5.08 -6.48 -13.96
CA VAL A 196 4.00 -6.99 -13.09
C VAL A 196 4.41 -8.31 -12.43
N LEU A 197 5.04 -9.21 -13.19
CA LEU A 197 5.52 -10.49 -12.67
C LEU A 197 6.60 -10.32 -11.59
N ARG A 198 7.56 -9.41 -11.81
CA ARG A 198 8.58 -9.08 -10.80
C ARG A 198 7.97 -8.47 -9.54
N ALA A 199 7.01 -7.55 -9.70
CA ALA A 199 6.29 -6.99 -8.56
C ALA A 199 5.54 -8.09 -7.79
N ALA A 200 4.83 -9.00 -8.48
CA ALA A 200 4.15 -10.11 -7.81
C ALA A 200 5.12 -11.03 -7.04
N GLY A 201 6.34 -11.26 -7.58
CA GLY A 201 7.39 -12.00 -6.88
C GLY A 201 7.96 -11.28 -5.65
N ALA A 202 7.81 -9.96 -5.56
CA ALA A 202 8.23 -9.15 -4.42
C ALA A 202 7.14 -9.01 -3.33
N LEU A 203 5.96 -9.61 -3.52
CA LEU A 203 4.86 -9.61 -2.54
C LEU A 203 5.14 -10.65 -1.44
N ASP A 204 6.10 -10.32 -0.58
CA ASP A 204 6.58 -11.15 0.52
C ASP A 204 6.90 -10.29 1.75
N GLU A 205 6.67 -10.83 2.96
CA GLU A 205 6.91 -10.09 4.20
C GLU A 205 8.36 -9.62 4.34
N THR A 206 9.34 -10.46 3.99
CA THR A 206 10.77 -10.11 4.11
C THR A 206 11.13 -8.95 3.17
N VAL A 207 10.46 -8.87 2.02
CA VAL A 207 10.66 -7.83 1.02
C VAL A 207 9.90 -6.56 1.38
N LEU A 208 8.70 -6.66 1.97
CA LEU A 208 7.85 -5.49 2.22
C LEU A 208 8.10 -4.84 3.58
N LYS A 209 8.59 -5.60 4.57
CA LYS A 209 8.79 -5.13 5.94
C LYS A 209 9.47 -3.75 5.97
N ALA A 210 8.87 -2.87 6.75
CA ALA A 210 9.32 -1.49 6.98
C ALA A 210 9.31 -0.56 5.74
N LYS A 211 8.49 -0.84 4.72
CA LYS A 211 8.39 -0.01 3.49
C LYS A 211 6.99 0.54 3.29
N PHE A 212 6.87 1.80 2.87
CA PHE A 212 5.57 2.37 2.48
C PHE A 212 5.07 1.82 1.16
N ALA A 213 5.98 1.73 0.19
CA ALA A 213 5.79 1.06 -1.07
C ALA A 213 7.15 0.54 -1.56
N VAL A 214 7.15 -0.24 -2.63
CA VAL A 214 8.36 -0.73 -3.29
C VAL A 214 8.29 -0.52 -4.79
N GLY A 215 9.43 -0.15 -5.38
CA GLY A 215 9.69 -0.32 -6.80
C GLY A 215 10.56 -1.55 -7.03
N VAL A 216 10.39 -2.21 -8.17
CA VAL A 216 11.22 -3.35 -8.61
C VAL A 216 11.76 -3.02 -9.98
N ASP A 217 13.08 -2.88 -10.14
CA ASP A 217 13.66 -2.53 -11.43
C ASP A 217 13.67 -3.72 -12.42
N GLY A 218 13.97 -3.44 -13.69
CA GLY A 218 14.00 -4.45 -14.76
C GLY A 218 14.99 -5.61 -14.55
N ARG A 219 15.89 -5.53 -13.55
CA ARG A 219 16.81 -6.61 -13.16
C ARG A 219 16.32 -7.37 -11.92
N GLY A 220 15.20 -6.97 -11.33
CA GLY A 220 14.65 -7.54 -10.10
C GLY A 220 15.15 -6.86 -8.81
N GLY A 221 15.90 -5.76 -8.91
CA GLY A 221 16.34 -4.99 -7.76
C GLY A 221 15.17 -4.30 -7.06
N VAL A 222 14.96 -4.57 -5.78
CA VAL A 222 13.90 -3.96 -4.97
C VAL A 222 14.38 -2.66 -4.33
N VAL A 223 13.58 -1.60 -4.44
CA VAL A 223 13.82 -0.30 -3.84
C VAL A 223 12.64 0.05 -2.95
N GLY A 224 12.86 0.20 -1.65
CA GLY A 224 11.87 0.77 -0.74
C GLY A 224 11.70 2.27 -0.97
N VAL A 225 10.45 2.73 -0.95
CA VAL A 225 10.12 4.15 -1.07
C VAL A 225 9.27 4.61 0.12
N PRO A 226 9.35 5.91 0.51
CA PRO A 226 10.19 6.94 -0.09
C PRO A 226 11.69 6.69 0.13
N THR A 227 12.51 7.04 -0.85
CA THR A 227 13.97 6.93 -0.72
C THR A 227 14.50 8.03 0.19
N ALA A 228 15.67 7.81 0.78
CA ALA A 228 16.44 8.92 1.33
C ALA A 228 16.66 9.96 0.22
N ALA A 229 16.50 11.25 0.53
CA ALA A 229 16.71 12.31 -0.43
C ALA A 229 18.06 12.12 -1.13
N GLY A 230 18.03 11.95 -2.45
CA GLY A 230 19.27 11.91 -3.23
C GLY A 230 20.06 13.18 -2.97
N ALA A 231 21.34 13.06 -2.61
CA ALA A 231 22.23 14.20 -2.55
C ALA A 231 22.16 14.95 -3.90
N PRO A 232 22.10 16.29 -3.90
CA PRO A 232 22.02 17.04 -5.16
C PRO A 232 23.21 16.66 -6.05
N ALA A 233 22.93 16.39 -7.32
CA ALA A 233 23.96 16.18 -8.33
C ALA A 233 24.90 17.39 -8.28
N ARG A 234 26.18 17.16 -7.93
CA ARG A 234 27.21 18.20 -8.01
C ARG A 234 27.28 18.62 -9.47
N ARG A 235 26.98 19.90 -9.73
CA ARG A 235 27.30 20.56 -11.00
C ARG A 235 28.79 20.88 -11.02
#